data_AF-A0A2D7MBY0-F1
#
_entry.id   AF-A0A2D7MBY0-F1
#
_cell.length_a   1.000
_cell.length_b   1.000
_cell.length_c   1.000
_cell.angle_alpha   90.00
_cell.angle_beta   90.00
_cell.angle_gamma   90.00
#
_symmetry.space_group_name_H-M   'P 1'
#
loop_
_entity.id
_entity.type
_entity.pdbx_description
1 polymer ?
#
loop_
_entity_poly.entity_id
_entity_poly.type
_entity_poly.pdbx_seq_one_letter_code
_entity_poly.pdbx_strand_id
1 'polypeptide(L)' 'NGLTNTFVVKSNPFLRYSIGVFETIDEARIFRNHLVKIGFDDAFVASYQNGKRIKIESPY' A
#
# COMPACT_ATOMS: atom_id res chain seq x y z
N ASN A 1 9.02 -9.48 21.79
CA ASN A 1 7.70 -8.86 21.55
C ASN A 1 7.77 -8.01 20.29
N GLY A 2 7.64 -8.63 19.12
CA GLY A 2 7.66 -7.94 17.82
C GLY A 2 6.24 -7.57 17.41
N LEU A 3 5.99 -6.28 17.18
CA LEU A 3 4.73 -5.77 16.66
C LEU A 3 4.68 -6.07 15.16
N THR A 4 4.03 -7.17 14.78
CA THR A 4 3.84 -7.52 13.37
C THR A 4 2.47 -7.02 12.91
N ASN A 5 2.43 -5.81 12.34
CA ASN A 5 1.24 -5.18 11.76
C ASN A 5 0.90 -5.74 10.36
N THR A 6 0.91 -7.05 10.18
CA THR A 6 0.65 -7.68 8.87
C THR A 6 -0.72 -8.33 8.86
N PHE A 7 -1.71 -7.65 8.27
CA PHE A 7 -3.01 -8.24 7.94
C PHE A 7 -2.95 -8.88 6.55
N VAL A 8 -2.88 -10.22 6.50
CA VAL A 8 -2.95 -10.98 5.23
C VAL A 8 -4.42 -11.29 4.93
N VAL A 9 -5.01 -10.61 3.95
CA VAL A 9 -6.34 -10.96 3.43
C VAL A 9 -6.16 -11.81 2.17
N LYS A 10 -6.31 -13.13 2.29
CA LYS A 10 -6.36 -14.05 1.14
C LYS A 10 -7.72 -13.94 0.45
N SER A 11 -7.77 -13.23 -0.68
CA SER A 11 -8.91 -13.28 -1.60
C SER A 11 -8.36 -13.36 -3.02
N ASN A 12 -8.54 -14.52 -3.68
CA ASN A 12 -8.05 -14.84 -5.05
C ASN A 12 -6.51 -14.93 -5.20
N PRO A 13 -5.94 -15.45 -6.32
CA PRO A 13 -4.52 -15.86 -6.39
C PRO A 13 -3.50 -14.72 -6.27
N PHE A 14 -3.96 -13.50 -6.00
CA PHE A 14 -3.15 -12.31 -5.84
C PHE A 14 -2.92 -12.05 -4.36
N LEU A 15 -1.67 -12.18 -3.94
CA LEU A 15 -1.24 -11.87 -2.60
C LEU A 15 -1.11 -10.34 -2.50
N ARG A 16 -2.02 -9.69 -1.76
CA ARG A 16 -1.92 -8.25 -1.48
C ARG A 16 -1.19 -8.02 -0.16
N TYR A 17 -0.14 -7.22 -0.23
CA TYR A 17 0.55 -6.69 0.94
C TYR A 17 0.34 -5.18 1.00
N SER A 18 -0.10 -4.69 2.16
CA SER A 18 -0.09 -3.27 2.48
C SER A 18 1.16 -2.98 3.31
N ILE A 19 1.98 -2.03 2.87
CA ILE A 19 3.25 -1.70 3.51
C ILE A 19 3.33 -0.19 3.70
N GLY A 20 3.62 0.24 4.92
CA GLY A 20 3.71 1.65 5.30
C GLY A 20 2.36 2.26 5.67
N VAL A 21 2.41 3.19 6.62
CA VAL A 21 1.32 4.11 6.94
C VAL A 21 1.91 5.50 6.72
N PHE A 22 1.31 6.29 5.84
CA PHE A 22 1.79 7.60 5.44
C PHE A 22 0.75 8.65 5.83
N GLU A 23 1.22 9.82 6.26
CA GLU A 23 0.33 10.94 6.62
C GLU A 23 -0.12 11.69 5.36
N THR A 24 0.70 11.68 4.31
CA THR A 24 0.43 12.38 3.06
C THR A 24 0.46 11.44 1.85
N ILE A 25 -0.29 11.82 0.81
CA ILE A 25 -0.31 11.09 -0.46
C ILE A 25 1.07 11.13 -1.14
N ASP A 26 1.81 12.22 -0.99
CA ASP A 26 3.10 12.39 -1.66
C ASP A 26 4.18 11.47 -1.08
N GLU A 27 4.21 11.27 0.24
CA GLU A 27 5.08 10.27 0.87
C GLU A 27 4.76 8.86 0.37
N ALA A 28 3.47 8.51 0.30
CA ALA A 28 3.03 7.22 -0.20
C ALA A 28 3.42 7.01 -1.68
N ARG A 29 3.33 8.06 -2.51
CA ARG A 29 3.75 8.04 -3.92
C ARG A 29 5.27 7.85 -4.05
N ILE A 30 6.07 8.55 -3.25
CA ILE A 30 7.54 8.40 -3.24
C ILE A 30 7.90 6.95 -2.90
N PHE A 31 7.28 6.38 -1.86
CA PHE A 31 7.53 5.00 -1.47
C PHE A 31 7.09 4.00 -2.57
N ARG A 32 5.91 4.20 -3.16
CA ARG A 32 5.43 3.43 -4.31
C ARG A 32 6.42 3.48 -5.48
N ASN A 33 7.01 4.64 -5.76
CA ASN A 33 8.03 4.77 -6.81
C ASN A 33 9.30 3.97 -6.49
N HIS A 34 9.70 3.85 -5.21
CA HIS A 34 10.78 2.96 -4.81
C HIS A 34 10.43 1.49 -5.01
N LEU A 35 9.20 1.08 -4.67
CA LEU A 35 8.73 -0.30 -4.90
C LEU A 35 8.72 -0.68 -6.38
N VAL A 36 8.21 0.21 -7.24
CA VAL A 36 8.23 0.00 -8.70
C VAL A 36 9.67 -0.14 -9.20
N LYS A 37 10.59 0.73 -8.75
CA LYS A 37 12.01 0.66 -9.14
C LYS A 37 12.72 -0.65 -8.79
N ILE A 38 12.23 -1.39 -7.79
CA ILE A 38 12.81 -2.68 -7.38
C ILE A 38 12.03 -3.88 -7.90
N GLY A 39 11.06 -3.68 -8.79
CA GLY A 39 10.34 -4.75 -9.52
C GLY A 39 8.91 -5.03 -9.07
N PHE A 40 8.32 -4.19 -8.20
CA PHE A 40 6.89 -4.26 -7.86
C PHE A 40 6.09 -3.33 -8.77
N ASP A 41 6.02 -3.67 -10.05
CA ASP A 41 5.42 -2.81 -11.09
C ASP A 41 3.92 -2.53 -10.88
N ASP A 42 3.22 -3.44 -10.18
CA ASP A 42 1.79 -3.35 -9.89
C ASP A 42 1.48 -2.61 -8.58
N ALA A 43 2.49 -2.04 -7.90
CA ALA A 43 2.29 -1.28 -6.67
C ALA A 43 1.39 -0.05 -6.90
N PHE A 44 0.42 0.14 -6.00
CA PHE A 44 -0.52 1.27 -6.01
C PHE A 44 -0.70 1.86 -4.61
N VAL A 45 -1.10 3.13 -4.55
CA VAL A 45 -1.41 3.82 -3.30
C VAL A 45 -2.91 3.71 -3.03
N ALA A 46 -3.29 3.33 -1.81
CA ALA A 46 -4.68 3.23 -1.39
C ALA A 46 -4.93 4.11 -0.17
N SER A 47 -5.94 4.97 -0.26
CA SER A 47 -6.37 5.87 0.80
C SER A 47 -7.41 5.19 1.68
N TYR A 48 -7.29 5.37 2.99
CA TYR A 48 -8.21 4.81 3.99
C TYR A 48 -8.76 5.92 4.90
N GLN A 49 -10.02 5.79 5.27
CA GLN A 49 -10.67 6.63 6.28
C GLN A 49 -11.45 5.71 7.22
N ASN A 50 -11.23 5.87 8.54
CA ASN A 50 -11.88 5.04 9.57
C ASN A 50 -11.76 3.52 9.31
N GLY A 51 -10.57 3.08 8.87
CA GLY A 51 -10.30 1.67 8.57
C GLY A 51 -10.93 1.15 7.26
N LYS A 52 -11.68 1.98 6.53
CA LYS A 52 -12.28 1.62 5.23
C LYS A 52 -11.49 2.24 4.09
N ARG A 53 -11.18 1.45 3.06
CA ARG A 53 -10.57 1.96 1.83
C ARG A 53 -11.55 2.89 1.13
N ILE A 54 -11.13 4.12 0.87
CA ILE A 54 -11.94 5.12 0.18
C ILE A 54 -11.60 5.22 -1.31
N LYS A 55 -10.32 5.06 -1.67
CA LYS A 55 -9.84 5.32 -3.03
C LYS A 55 -8.53 4.58 -3.31
N ILE A 56 -8.31 4.24 -4.59
CA ILE A 56 -6.98 3.95 -5.13
C ILE A 56 -6.51 5.22 -5.83
N GLU A 57 -5.37 5.75 -5.41
CA GLU A 57 -4.84 7.00 -5.93
C GLU A 57 -4.20 6.83 -7.31
N SER A 58 -4.25 7.90 -8.09
CA SER A 58 -3.48 8.01 -9.32
C SER A 58 -1.98 7.97 -8.99
N PRO A 59 -1.16 7.33 -9.85
CA PRO A 59 0.29 7.34 -9.70
C PRO A 59 0.91 8.74 -9.85
N TYR A 60 0.17 9.70 -10.41
CA TYR A 60 0.52 11.12 -10.59
C TYR A 60 -0.38 12.00 -9.72
#